data_AF-A0A949GER1-F1
#
_entry.id   AF-A0A949GER1-F1
#
_cell.length_a   1.000
_cell.length_b   1.000
_cell.length_c   1.000
_cell.angle_alpha   90.00
_cell.angle_beta   90.00
_cell.angle_gamma   90.00
#
_symmetry.space_group_name_H-M   'P 1'
#
loop_
_entity.id
_entity.type
_entity.pdbx_description
1 polymer ?
#
loop_
_entity_poly.entity_id
_entity_poly.type
_entity_poly.pdbx_seq_one_letter_code
_entity_poly.pdbx_strand_id
1 'polypeptide(L)'
;VAVLVDGVYVTDKDGNKTYQPRPEEELQKISTLVKSAIGFDEKRGDKVDVVNMAFTEIETPEIGESTTLFGFDRGQLLQTAEMIMLAIMGILVILLVLKPIMTSLFAAQKAAIEEARSEMLLAQNQAAPALTGPSAAEIEAKIQQEEESLIDMNAVEGKVKASTVRKVGDIVSSHPTETVSIIRNWMTQE
;
A
#
# COMPACT_ATOMS: atom_id res chain seq x y z
N VAL A 1 20.49 16.94 -46.49
CA VAL A 1 20.13 17.21 -45.09
C VAL A 1 18.79 17.93 -45.08
N ALA A 2 17.82 17.45 -44.32
CA ALA A 2 16.52 18.11 -44.16
C ALA A 2 16.36 18.46 -42.68
N VAL A 3 15.99 19.71 -42.39
CA VAL A 3 15.79 20.21 -41.02
C VAL A 3 14.36 20.69 -40.89
N LEU A 4 13.64 20.12 -39.93
CA LEU A 4 12.32 20.54 -39.55
C LEU A 4 12.42 21.53 -38.40
N VAL A 5 11.77 22.68 -38.51
CA VAL A 5 11.74 23.70 -37.47
C VAL A 5 10.30 23.89 -37.03
N ASP A 6 10.08 23.92 -35.72
CA ASP A 6 8.77 24.23 -35.16
C ASP A 6 8.54 25.75 -35.11
N GLY A 7 7.28 26.16 -35.07
CA GLY A 7 6.88 27.56 -34.99
C GLY A 7 7.14 28.19 -33.62
N VAL A 8 6.52 29.34 -33.40
CA VAL A 8 6.44 29.99 -32.09
C VAL A 8 5.01 29.91 -31.58
N TYR A 9 4.85 29.59 -30.30
CA TYR A 9 3.55 29.52 -29.65
C TYR A 9 3.37 30.75 -28.79
N VAL A 10 2.32 31.52 -29.06
CA VAL A 10 1.95 32.68 -28.25
C VAL A 10 0.79 32.27 -27.36
N THR A 11 1.00 32.36 -26.05
CA THR A 11 -0.04 32.12 -25.05
C THR A 11 -0.86 33.38 -24.87
N ASP A 12 -2.16 33.31 -25.14
CA ASP A 12 -3.07 34.43 -24.87
C ASP A 12 -3.42 34.52 -23.37
N LYS A 13 -4.07 35.61 -22.96
CA LYS A 13 -4.51 35.86 -21.57
C LYS A 13 -5.41 34.76 -20.99
N ASP A 14 -6.07 33.99 -21.85
CA ASP A 14 -6.94 32.86 -21.50
C ASP A 14 -6.19 31.52 -21.45
N GLY A 15 -4.86 31.50 -21.58
CA GLY A 15 -4.03 30.29 -21.50
C GLY A 15 -4.00 29.46 -22.79
N ASN A 16 -4.67 29.92 -23.87
CA ASN A 16 -4.67 29.24 -25.16
C ASN A 16 -3.36 29.50 -25.90
N LYS A 17 -2.60 28.44 -26.23
CA LYS A 17 -1.42 28.52 -27.09
C LYS A 17 -1.86 28.58 -28.56
N THR A 18 -1.57 29.68 -29.25
CA THR A 18 -1.81 29.80 -30.69
C THR A 18 -0.50 29.61 -31.45
N TYR A 19 -0.50 28.70 -32.42
CA TYR A 19 0.65 28.48 -33.31
C TYR A 19 0.83 29.66 -34.27
N GLN A 20 2.03 30.22 -34.32
CA GLN A 20 2.43 31.21 -35.28
C GLN A 20 3.68 30.73 -36.04
N PRO A 21 3.65 30.70 -37.39
CA PRO A 21 4.83 30.39 -38.18
C PRO A 21 5.98 31.35 -37.87
N ARG A 22 7.22 30.84 -37.84
CA ARG A 22 8.41 31.68 -37.66
C ARG A 22 8.58 32.65 -38.83
N PRO A 23 9.12 33.85 -38.58
CA PRO A 23 9.44 34.80 -39.63
C PRO A 23 10.53 34.24 -40.57
N GLU A 24 10.43 34.57 -41.85
CA GLU A 24 11.34 34.06 -42.89
C GLU A 24 12.81 34.42 -42.61
N GLU A 25 13.07 35.59 -42.01
CA GLU A 25 14.40 36.03 -41.60
C GLU A 25 15.07 35.07 -40.60
N GLU A 26 14.30 34.49 -39.67
CA GLU A 26 14.82 33.49 -38.75
C GLU A 26 15.14 32.17 -39.47
N LEU A 27 14.28 31.75 -40.40
CA LEU A 27 14.50 30.53 -41.18
C LEU A 27 15.76 30.62 -42.04
N GLN A 28 16.05 31.79 -42.62
CA GLN A 28 17.28 32.03 -43.36
C GLN A 28 18.53 31.98 -42.47
N LYS A 29 18.46 32.55 -41.26
CA LYS A 29 19.54 32.46 -40.27
C LYS A 29 19.79 31.01 -39.87
N ILE A 30 18.73 30.24 -39.59
CA ILE A 30 18.82 28.81 -39.26
C ILE A 30 19.44 28.03 -40.44
N SER A 31 18.98 28.27 -41.67
CA SER A 31 19.55 27.64 -42.86
C SER A 31 21.05 27.92 -43.01
N THR A 32 21.48 29.16 -42.75
CA THR A 32 22.90 29.55 -42.82
C THR A 32 23.73 28.85 -41.74
N LEU A 33 23.22 28.80 -40.51
CA LEU A 33 23.87 28.09 -39.40
C LEU A 33 23.99 26.60 -39.67
N VAL A 34 22.93 25.96 -40.16
CA VAL A 34 22.93 24.53 -40.53
C VAL A 34 23.94 24.27 -41.64
N LYS A 35 23.94 25.07 -42.71
CA LYS A 35 24.91 24.95 -43.82
C LYS A 35 26.35 25.08 -43.32
N SER A 36 26.61 26.01 -42.40
CA SER A 36 27.95 26.23 -41.84
C SER A 36 28.37 25.08 -40.92
N ALA A 37 27.46 24.57 -40.08
CA ALA A 37 27.72 23.48 -39.15
C ALA A 37 28.05 22.15 -39.84
N ILE A 38 27.44 21.89 -41.00
CA ILE A 38 27.70 20.67 -41.78
C ILE A 38 28.84 20.82 -42.79
N GLY A 39 29.39 22.03 -42.96
CA GLY A 39 30.39 22.31 -44.01
C GLY A 39 29.83 22.14 -45.43
N PHE A 40 28.63 22.69 -45.67
CA PHE A 40 27.91 22.60 -46.93
C PHE A 40 28.77 23.00 -48.13
N ASP A 41 28.81 22.15 -49.15
CA ASP A 41 29.50 22.41 -50.41
C ASP A 41 28.59 22.14 -51.60
N GLU A 42 28.22 23.20 -52.31
CA GLU A 42 27.37 23.12 -53.50
C GLU A 42 28.05 22.37 -54.65
N LYS A 43 29.39 22.44 -54.75
CA LYS A 43 30.16 21.72 -55.79
C LYS A 43 30.21 20.22 -55.52
N ARG A 44 30.09 19.82 -54.25
CA ARG A 44 29.94 18.41 -53.84
C ARG A 44 28.52 17.89 -54.11
N GLY A 45 27.56 18.77 -54.41
CA GLY A 45 26.17 18.42 -54.66
C GLY A 45 25.34 18.27 -53.38
N ASP A 46 25.79 18.84 -52.26
CA ASP A 46 25.05 18.82 -51.02
C ASP A 46 23.73 19.60 -51.18
N LYS A 47 22.66 19.10 -50.56
CA LYS A 47 21.36 19.80 -50.50
C LYS A 47 20.91 19.94 -49.05
N VAL A 48 20.47 21.14 -48.70
CA VAL A 48 19.90 21.46 -47.39
C VAL A 48 18.52 22.07 -47.59
N ASP A 49 17.51 21.44 -47.00
CA ASP A 49 16.14 21.93 -47.02
C ASP A 49 15.67 22.19 -45.59
N VAL A 50 15.02 23.34 -45.37
CA VAL A 50 14.56 23.78 -44.04
C VAL A 50 13.08 24.11 -44.15
N VAL A 51 12.25 23.32 -43.47
CA VAL A 51 10.79 23.44 -43.53
C VAL A 51 10.25 23.80 -42.16
N ASN A 52 9.42 24.84 -42.10
CA ASN A 52 8.71 25.23 -40.88
C ASN A 52 7.32 24.58 -40.87
N MET A 53 7.04 23.76 -39.87
CA MET A 53 5.72 23.13 -39.69
C MET A 53 5.45 22.86 -38.22
N ALA A 54 4.18 23.01 -37.85
CA ALA A 54 3.74 22.81 -36.47
C ALA A 54 3.98 21.38 -36.04
N PHE A 55 4.67 21.22 -34.91
CA PHE A 55 4.79 19.91 -34.30
C PHE A 55 3.47 19.58 -33.61
N THR A 56 3.06 18.32 -33.67
CA THR A 56 1.94 17.86 -32.86
C THR A 56 2.38 17.90 -31.41
N GLU A 57 1.65 18.64 -30.57
CA GLU A 57 1.79 18.49 -29.11
C GLU A 57 1.47 17.03 -28.80
N ILE A 58 2.52 16.27 -28.51
CA ILE A 58 2.36 15.02 -27.78
C ILE A 58 1.81 15.50 -26.44
N GLU A 59 0.64 15.00 -26.06
CA GLU A 59 0.15 15.10 -24.68
C GLU A 59 1.15 14.33 -23.79
N THR A 60 2.34 14.90 -23.59
CA THR A 60 3.09 14.67 -22.37
C THR A 60 2.10 15.08 -21.29
N PRO A 61 1.72 14.16 -20.38
CA PRO A 61 0.85 14.53 -19.28
C PRO A 61 1.51 15.73 -18.63
N GLU A 62 0.92 16.91 -18.85
CA GLU A 62 1.44 18.13 -18.30
C GLU A 62 1.36 17.89 -16.80
N ILE A 63 2.52 17.68 -16.17
CA ILE A 63 2.70 17.96 -14.75
C ILE A 63 2.66 19.49 -14.67
N GLY A 64 1.53 20.05 -15.07
CA GLY A 64 1.26 21.46 -15.18
C GLY A 64 0.98 21.97 -13.80
N GLU A 65 1.65 23.03 -13.43
CA GLU A 65 1.52 23.76 -12.17
C GLU A 65 0.06 24.22 -11.85
N SER A 66 -0.89 23.97 -12.76
CA SER A 66 -2.31 24.27 -12.64
C SER A 66 -3.14 23.17 -11.95
N THR A 67 -2.65 21.93 -11.83
CA THR A 67 -3.33 20.85 -11.09
C THR A 67 -3.00 20.84 -9.60
N THR A 68 -2.11 21.71 -9.11
CA THR A 68 -1.77 21.78 -7.69
C THR A 68 -2.85 22.53 -6.88
N LEU A 69 -3.85 21.82 -6.36
CA LEU A 69 -4.73 22.36 -5.33
C LEU A 69 -4.06 22.06 -3.97
N PHE A 70 -3.76 23.08 -3.16
CA PHE A 70 -3.10 22.91 -1.85
C PHE A 70 -1.70 22.26 -1.91
N GLY A 71 -0.99 22.37 -3.04
CA GLY A 71 0.33 21.74 -3.20
C GLY A 71 0.28 20.22 -3.48
N PHE A 72 -0.92 19.65 -3.63
CA PHE A 72 -1.13 18.29 -4.10
C PHE A 72 -1.66 18.31 -5.53
N ASP A 73 -1.10 17.44 -6.36
CA ASP A 73 -1.63 17.19 -7.69
C ASP A 73 -3.09 16.70 -7.58
N ARG A 74 -4.02 17.37 -8.28
CA ARG A 74 -5.44 17.00 -8.32
C ARG A 74 -5.62 15.53 -8.73
N GLY A 75 -4.73 14.99 -9.57
CA GLY A 75 -4.74 13.57 -9.91
C GLY A 75 -4.53 12.69 -8.68
N GLN A 76 -3.55 13.02 -7.84
CA GLN A 76 -3.27 12.31 -6.59
C GLN A 76 -4.39 12.51 -5.55
N LEU A 77 -4.99 13.71 -5.49
CA LEU A 77 -6.10 14.03 -4.59
C LEU A 77 -7.34 13.20 -4.91
N LEU A 78 -7.71 13.08 -6.19
CA LEU A 78 -8.86 12.27 -6.62
C LEU A 78 -8.61 10.77 -6.37
N GLN A 79 -7.42 10.27 -6.71
CA GLN A 79 -7.05 8.88 -6.47
C GLN A 79 -7.01 8.53 -4.98
N THR A 80 -6.47 9.43 -4.15
CA THR A 80 -6.44 9.27 -2.68
C THR A 80 -7.85 9.36 -2.09
N ALA A 81 -8.68 10.28 -2.58
CA ALA A 81 -10.07 10.41 -2.12
C ALA A 81 -10.90 9.16 -2.43
N GLU A 82 -10.71 8.53 -3.58
CA GLU A 82 -11.35 7.25 -3.92
C GLU A 82 -10.90 6.13 -2.96
N MET A 83 -9.60 6.04 -2.67
CA MET A 83 -9.07 5.06 -1.71
C MET A 83 -9.64 5.28 -0.30
N ILE A 84 -9.73 6.54 0.14
CA ILE A 84 -10.36 6.90 1.42
C ILE A 84 -11.85 6.55 1.40
N MET A 85 -12.56 6.80 0.30
CA MET A 85 -13.97 6.46 0.17
C MET A 85 -14.20 4.94 0.31
N LEU A 86 -13.38 4.12 -0.34
CA LEU A 86 -13.43 2.66 -0.18
C LEU A 86 -13.11 2.21 1.25
N ALA A 87 -12.11 2.83 1.88
CA ALA A 87 -11.76 2.53 3.28
C ALA A 87 -12.91 2.89 4.23
N ILE A 88 -13.52 4.07 4.09
CA ILE A 88 -14.69 4.50 4.88
C ILE A 88 -15.86 3.55 4.66
N MET A 89 -16.14 3.17 3.42
CA MET A 89 -17.20 2.21 3.09
C MET A 89 -16.94 0.87 3.81
N GLY A 90 -15.72 0.34 3.75
CA GLY A 90 -15.33 -0.88 4.45
C GLY A 90 -15.49 -0.77 5.97
N ILE A 91 -15.03 0.33 6.57
CA ILE A 91 -15.16 0.60 8.01
C ILE A 91 -16.64 0.65 8.40
N LEU A 92 -17.48 1.34 7.63
CA LEU A 92 -18.92 1.40 7.89
C LEU A 92 -19.55 0.00 7.85
N VAL A 93 -19.23 -0.83 6.87
CA VAL A 93 -19.74 -2.21 6.80
C VAL A 93 -19.33 -3.02 8.03
N ILE A 94 -18.07 -2.91 8.47
CA ILE A 94 -17.58 -3.60 9.67
C ILE A 94 -18.36 -3.14 10.90
N LEU A 95 -18.55 -1.83 11.08
CA LEU A 95 -19.25 -1.29 12.24
C LEU A 95 -20.76 -1.55 12.23
N LEU A 96 -21.40 -1.53 11.07
CA LEU A 96 -22.86 -1.60 10.96
C LEU A 96 -23.38 -3.02 10.73
N VAL A 97 -22.59 -3.92 10.15
CA VAL A 97 -23.03 -5.29 9.83
C VAL A 97 -22.28 -6.31 10.66
N LEU A 98 -20.94 -6.27 10.63
CA LEU A 98 -20.14 -7.32 11.27
C LEU A 98 -20.19 -7.20 12.81
N LYS A 99 -20.09 -5.98 13.34
CA LYS A 99 -20.18 -5.71 14.79
C LYS A 99 -21.50 -6.17 15.41
N PRO A 100 -22.71 -5.83 14.89
CA PRO A 100 -23.96 -6.30 15.50
C PRO A 100 -24.15 -7.81 15.43
N ILE A 101 -23.68 -8.48 14.38
CA ILE A 101 -23.75 -9.94 14.27
C ILE A 101 -22.86 -10.57 15.36
N MET A 102 -21.62 -10.10 15.53
CA MET A 102 -20.76 -10.59 16.62
C MET A 102 -21.38 -10.32 17.98
N THR A 103 -21.83 -9.08 18.23
CA THR A 103 -22.39 -8.73 19.54
C THR A 103 -23.68 -9.50 19.86
N SER A 104 -24.52 -9.79 18.86
CA SER A 104 -25.76 -10.56 19.07
C SER A 104 -25.48 -12.03 19.37
N LEU A 105 -24.51 -12.66 18.70
CA LEU A 105 -24.09 -14.02 19.00
C LEU A 105 -23.45 -14.12 20.39
N PHE A 106 -22.56 -13.18 20.75
CA PHE A 106 -21.96 -13.13 22.09
C PHE A 106 -22.98 -12.78 23.18
N ALA A 107 -23.96 -11.93 22.90
CA ALA A 107 -25.03 -11.61 23.86
C ALA A 107 -25.95 -12.81 24.12
N ALA A 108 -26.31 -13.57 23.08
CA ALA A 108 -27.09 -14.80 23.22
C ALA A 108 -26.34 -15.86 24.04
N GLN A 109 -25.03 -16.02 23.79
CA GLN A 109 -24.19 -16.92 24.57
C GLN A 109 -24.09 -16.48 26.05
N LYS A 110 -23.93 -15.18 26.30
CA LYS A 110 -23.86 -14.63 27.67
C LYS A 110 -25.19 -14.81 28.42
N ALA A 111 -26.32 -14.62 27.74
CA ALA A 111 -27.65 -14.84 28.33
C ALA A 111 -27.86 -16.31 28.73
N ALA A 112 -27.50 -17.27 27.87
CA ALA A 112 -27.60 -18.69 28.17
C ALA A 112 -26.71 -19.13 29.36
N ILE A 113 -25.52 -18.54 29.49
CA ILE A 113 -24.62 -18.79 30.63
C ILE A 113 -25.21 -18.21 31.93
N GLU A 114 -25.81 -17.02 31.88
CA GLU A 114 -26.41 -16.38 33.06
C GLU A 114 -27.70 -17.08 33.50
N GLU A 115 -28.52 -17.58 32.57
CA GLU A 115 -29.68 -18.44 32.86
C GLU A 115 -29.24 -19.77 33.50
N ALA A 116 -28.26 -20.47 32.92
CA ALA A 116 -27.72 -21.70 33.50
C ALA A 116 -27.11 -21.47 34.90
N ARG A 117 -26.45 -20.33 35.10
CA ARG A 117 -25.87 -19.94 36.40
C ARG A 117 -26.96 -19.62 37.43
N SER A 118 -28.02 -18.92 37.03
CA SER A 118 -29.13 -18.58 37.92
C SER A 118 -29.97 -19.80 38.28
N GLU A 119 -30.22 -20.73 37.35
CA GLU A 119 -30.83 -22.04 37.64
C GLU A 119 -29.98 -22.87 38.60
N MET A 120 -28.66 -22.89 38.41
CA MET A 120 -27.74 -23.57 39.33
C MET A 120 -27.72 -22.93 40.73
N LEU A 121 -27.80 -21.60 40.83
CA LEU A 121 -27.91 -20.88 42.10
C LEU A 121 -29.26 -21.12 42.80
N LEU A 122 -30.35 -21.18 42.05
CA LEU A 122 -31.69 -21.51 42.56
C LEU A 122 -31.77 -22.97 43.03
N ALA A 123 -31.14 -23.90 42.32
CA ALA A 123 -31.04 -25.30 42.72
C ALA A 123 -30.14 -25.49 43.95
N GLN A 124 -29.05 -24.72 44.06
CA GLN A 124 -28.16 -24.73 45.22
C GLN A 124 -28.84 -24.16 46.48
N ASN A 125 -29.75 -23.21 46.33
CA ASN A 125 -30.49 -22.61 47.45
C ASN A 125 -31.62 -23.52 48.01
N GLN A 126 -31.95 -24.62 47.34
CA GLN A 126 -32.91 -25.62 47.82
C GLN A 126 -32.26 -26.78 48.59
N ALA A 127 -30.93 -26.83 48.68
CA ALA A 127 -30.20 -27.92 49.34
C ALA A 127 -28.93 -27.46 50.08
N ALA A 128 -29.06 -26.60 51.10
CA ALA A 128 -28.10 -26.57 52.21
C ALA A 128 -28.65 -25.80 53.43
N PRO A 129 -28.56 -26.35 54.66
CA PRO A 129 -28.77 -25.58 55.89
C PRO A 129 -27.61 -24.61 56.09
N ALA A 130 -27.87 -23.49 56.76
CA ALA A 130 -26.91 -22.42 57.02
C ALA A 130 -25.58 -22.97 57.61
N LEU A 131 -24.48 -22.78 56.87
CA LEU A 131 -23.13 -23.13 57.27
C LEU A 131 -22.25 -21.87 57.31
N THR A 132 -21.53 -21.79 58.42
CA THR A 132 -20.68 -20.72 58.94
C THR A 132 -19.55 -20.29 57.99
N GLY A 133 -19.20 -19.00 58.02
CA GLY A 133 -18.19 -18.39 57.14
C GLY A 133 -16.75 -18.90 57.37
N PRO A 134 -15.87 -18.81 56.36
CA PRO A 134 -14.55 -19.43 56.36
C PRO A 134 -13.58 -18.74 57.35
N SER A 135 -12.78 -19.55 58.02
CA SER A 135 -11.71 -19.07 58.92
C SER A 135 -10.49 -18.59 58.13
N ALA A 136 -9.75 -17.64 58.70
CA ALA A 136 -8.58 -16.99 58.11
C ALA A 136 -7.47 -17.94 57.62
N ALA A 137 -7.48 -19.22 58.03
CA ALA A 137 -6.48 -20.21 57.62
C ALA A 137 -6.59 -20.65 56.15
N GLU A 138 -7.77 -20.55 55.52
CA GLU A 138 -7.95 -20.95 54.11
C GLU A 138 -7.56 -19.86 53.10
N ILE A 139 -7.51 -18.61 53.55
CA ILE A 139 -7.13 -17.46 52.69
C ILE A 139 -5.61 -17.46 52.46
N GLU A 140 -4.82 -17.87 53.46
CA GLU A 140 -3.37 -17.88 53.39
C GLU A 140 -2.83 -19.00 52.47
N ALA A 141 -3.51 -20.16 52.42
CA ALA A 141 -3.17 -21.26 51.52
C ALA A 141 -3.43 -20.94 50.03
N LYS A 142 -4.40 -20.06 49.74
CA LYS A 142 -4.77 -19.71 48.36
C LYS A 142 -3.82 -18.67 47.74
N ILE A 143 -3.23 -17.80 48.56
CA ILE A 143 -2.29 -16.77 48.12
C ILE A 143 -0.94 -17.39 47.70
N GLN A 144 -0.47 -18.43 48.40
CA GLN A 144 0.75 -19.15 48.04
C GLN A 144 0.63 -19.93 46.73
N GLN A 145 -0.57 -20.42 46.41
CA GLN A 145 -0.81 -21.19 45.18
C GLN A 145 -0.89 -20.29 43.92
N GLU A 146 -1.22 -19.01 44.08
CA GLU A 146 -1.32 -18.04 43.00
C GLU A 146 0.06 -17.47 42.61
N GLU A 147 0.97 -17.31 43.58
CA GLU A 147 2.36 -16.89 43.36
C GLU A 147 3.21 -17.92 42.59
N GLU A 148 2.96 -19.23 42.79
CA GLU A 148 3.71 -20.29 42.08
C GLU A 148 3.35 -20.39 40.58
N SER A 149 2.20 -19.84 40.16
CA SER A 149 1.76 -19.85 38.75
C SER A 149 2.25 -18.65 37.92
N LEU A 150 2.82 -17.63 38.57
CA LEU A 150 3.19 -16.36 37.93
C LEU A 150 4.67 -16.25 37.54
N ILE A 151 5.45 -17.34 37.62
CA ILE A 151 6.88 -17.31 37.27
C ILE A 151 7.26 -18.52 36.41
N ASP A 152 6.95 -18.47 35.11
CA ASP A 152 7.82 -19.09 34.08
C ASP A 152 7.61 -18.49 32.66
N MET A 153 7.95 -17.21 32.48
CA MET A 153 8.07 -16.61 31.13
C MET A 153 9.39 -16.98 30.41
N ASN A 154 10.33 -17.66 31.08
CA ASN A 154 11.65 -17.99 30.53
C ASN A 154 11.72 -19.38 29.87
N ALA A 155 10.80 -20.31 30.19
CA ALA A 155 10.71 -21.61 29.52
C ALA A 155 10.03 -21.59 28.14
N VAL A 156 9.48 -20.45 27.71
CA VAL A 156 8.81 -20.30 26.41
C VAL A 156 9.80 -20.14 25.25
N GLU A 157 11.03 -19.67 25.51
CA GLU A 157 12.04 -19.41 24.48
C GLU A 157 12.71 -20.68 23.91
N GLY A 158 12.76 -21.77 24.70
CA GLY A 158 13.38 -23.03 24.29
C GLY A 158 12.54 -23.85 23.31
N LYS A 159 11.20 -23.75 23.39
CA LYS A 159 10.26 -24.54 22.57
C LYS A 159 10.00 -23.91 21.19
N VAL A 160 10.18 -22.59 21.05
CA VAL A 160 10.03 -21.89 19.77
C VAL A 160 11.23 -22.11 18.82
N LYS A 161 12.44 -22.26 19.37
CA LYS A 161 13.66 -22.56 18.59
C LYS A 161 13.63 -23.99 18.03
N ALA A 162 13.20 -24.96 18.84
CA ALA A 162 13.09 -26.36 18.43
C ALA A 162 11.99 -26.62 17.36
N SER A 163 10.87 -25.89 17.43
CA SER A 163 9.78 -26.02 16.44
C SER A 163 10.11 -25.38 15.09
N THR A 164 10.90 -24.30 15.08
CA THR A 164 11.36 -23.66 13.83
C THR A 164 12.33 -24.56 13.06
N VAL A 165 13.28 -25.21 13.76
CA VAL A 165 14.25 -26.13 13.12
C VAL A 165 13.54 -27.36 12.52
N ARG A 166 12.53 -27.89 13.23
CA ARG A 166 11.75 -29.04 12.73
C ARG A 166 10.92 -28.68 11.50
N LYS A 167 10.29 -27.50 11.49
CA LYS A 167 9.51 -26.99 10.36
C LYS A 167 10.36 -26.77 9.10
N VAL A 168 11.59 -26.28 9.27
CA VAL A 168 12.56 -26.13 8.17
C VAL A 168 12.96 -27.49 7.60
N GLY A 169 13.20 -28.48 8.46
CA GLY A 169 13.48 -29.86 8.04
C GLY A 169 12.34 -30.49 7.23
N ASP A 170 11.10 -30.30 7.68
CA ASP A 170 9.92 -30.81 6.98
C ASP A 170 9.77 -30.19 5.59
N ILE A 171 9.97 -28.87 5.44
CA ILE A 171 9.89 -28.15 4.15
C ILE A 171 10.97 -28.65 3.17
N VAL A 172 12.19 -28.88 3.64
CA VAL A 172 13.28 -29.42 2.81
C VAL A 172 12.97 -30.84 2.35
N SER A 173 12.32 -31.64 3.20
CA SER A 173 11.93 -33.02 2.86
C SER A 173 10.75 -33.10 1.90
N SER A 174 9.80 -32.16 1.98
CA SER A 174 8.57 -32.17 1.17
C SER A 174 8.78 -31.54 -0.21
N HIS A 175 9.71 -30.58 -0.35
CA HIS A 175 9.98 -29.89 -1.62
C HIS A 175 11.48 -29.87 -1.98
N PRO A 176 12.09 -31.04 -2.26
CA PRO A 176 13.53 -31.13 -2.53
C PRO A 176 13.94 -30.42 -3.83
N THR A 177 13.13 -30.50 -4.88
CA THR A 177 13.44 -29.88 -6.19
C THR A 177 13.37 -28.35 -6.15
N GLU A 178 12.46 -27.81 -5.35
CA GLU A 178 12.24 -26.37 -5.18
C GLU A 178 13.31 -25.76 -4.26
N THR A 179 13.74 -26.51 -3.23
CA THR A 179 14.88 -26.10 -2.39
C THR A 179 16.18 -26.06 -3.20
N VAL A 180 16.42 -27.05 -4.06
CA VAL A 180 17.62 -27.10 -4.92
C VAL A 180 17.63 -26.01 -5.99
N SER A 181 16.46 -25.60 -6.52
CA SER A 181 16.40 -24.53 -7.52
C SER A 181 16.76 -23.17 -6.92
N ILE A 182 16.39 -22.90 -5.67
CA ILE A 182 16.77 -21.68 -4.95
C ILE A 182 18.28 -21.63 -4.70
N ILE A 183 18.87 -22.74 -4.23
CA ILE A 183 20.32 -22.84 -4.04
C ILE A 183 21.06 -22.65 -5.37
N ARG A 184 20.56 -23.25 -6.45
CA ARG A 184 21.12 -23.06 -7.79
C ARG A 184 21.03 -21.60 -8.22
N ASN A 185 19.90 -20.95 -7.99
CA ASN A 185 19.68 -19.55 -8.36
C ASN A 185 20.71 -18.63 -7.68
N TRP A 186 20.98 -18.83 -6.41
CA TRP A 186 22.01 -18.06 -5.68
C TRP A 186 23.43 -18.36 -6.17
N MET A 187 23.71 -19.61 -6.55
CA MET A 187 25.01 -19.99 -7.09
C MET A 187 25.27 -19.41 -8.50
N THR A 188 24.21 -19.12 -9.26
CA THR A 188 24.30 -18.50 -10.59
C THR A 188 24.17 -16.97 -10.57
N GLN A 189 23.99 -16.36 -9.39
CA GLN A 189 23.80 -14.91 -9.25
C GLN A 189 25.12 -14.15 -8.96
N GLU A 190 26.25 -14.85 -9.04
CA GLU A 190 27.60 -14.28 -9.23
C GLU A 190 28.19 -14.75 -10.57
#